data_AF-S4NUQ3-F1
#
_entry.id   AF-S4NUQ3-F1
#
_cell.length_a   1.000
_cell.length_b   1.000
_cell.length_c   1.000
_cell.angle_alpha   90.00
_cell.angle_beta   90.00
_cell.angle_gamma   90.00
#
_symmetry.space_group_name_H-M   'P 1'
#
loop_
_entity.id
_entity.type
_entity.pdbx_description
1 polymer ?
#
loop_
_entity_poly.entity_id
_entity_poly.type
_entity_poly.pdbx_seq_one_letter_code
_entity_poly.pdbx_strand_id
1 'polypeptide(L)'
;MKKGEVCVLTCAPEYAYGAQGSPPKIPPNATLQFEIEMIDWAEEDLSPNKNKGILRHKIEEGSDPTCPNDGAEVTVELEGKLPDGKVFDARTVTFVLGDGLASDICEGVERALEKFNQGEKSKLTIQPKYGFKSEGNKKLGVPPNSVVEYVVRLVSFEKSKEVWQMDTEEKLEQSNVLKESGTNYFKESKFQLAIKKYKKVVSLLDDIPSNTFDTEEHKTRAKALLVSVHLNLALVYLKVTPPHHYEAKDHATKALNLDPNNVKGLFRRGQALLALGEADQALKDFEKVVEAEPQNKAAANQILVCRATLQKQKQLEKTMYANMFDKFAKKDAQEEKLKAKQMFDMIGEKVGEWGKGEGEWTDEQRDRKPTEFEKENPNILLLDKDGQFENM
;
A
#
# COMPACT_ATOMS: atom_id res chain seq x y z
N MET A 1 31.48 37.13 -5.75
CA MET A 1 30.84 38.13 -4.86
C MET A 1 30.26 37.38 -3.66
N LYS A 2 30.40 37.92 -2.45
CA LYS A 2 29.76 37.46 -1.21
C LYS A 2 28.34 38.05 -1.09
N LYS A 3 27.51 37.54 -0.18
CA LYS A 3 26.15 38.06 0.02
C LYS A 3 26.24 39.48 0.57
N GLY A 4 25.50 40.41 -0.04
CA GLY A 4 25.53 41.84 0.26
C GLY A 4 26.75 42.58 -0.29
N GLU A 5 27.63 41.93 -1.07
CA GLU A 5 28.75 42.61 -1.71
C GLU A 5 28.24 43.47 -2.87
N VAL A 6 28.65 44.74 -2.88
CA VAL A 6 28.47 45.66 -4.01
C VAL A 6 29.82 45.85 -4.67
N CYS A 7 29.89 45.67 -5.98
CA CYS A 7 31.12 45.91 -6.74
C CYS A 7 30.84 46.55 -8.10
N VAL A 8 31.86 47.17 -8.68
CA VAL A 8 31.82 47.69 -10.05
C VAL A 8 32.66 46.80 -10.94
N LEU A 9 32.03 46.16 -11.93
CA LEU A 9 32.70 45.40 -12.97
C LEU A 9 32.90 46.27 -14.21
N THR A 10 34.14 46.37 -14.68
CA THR A 10 34.46 46.97 -15.98
C THR A 10 34.70 45.84 -16.98
N CYS A 11 33.79 45.69 -17.94
CA CYS A 11 33.77 44.61 -18.92
C CYS A 11 34.25 45.14 -20.28
N ALA A 12 35.37 44.61 -20.77
CA ALA A 12 35.84 44.87 -22.13
C ALA A 12 34.85 44.31 -23.17
N PRO A 13 34.85 44.82 -24.42
CA PRO A 13 33.84 44.47 -25.41
C PRO A 13 33.76 42.97 -25.73
N GLU A 14 34.87 42.24 -25.63
CA GLU A 14 34.99 40.81 -25.90
C GLU A 14 34.20 39.96 -24.90
N TYR A 15 33.98 40.51 -23.70
CA TYR A 15 33.18 39.90 -22.62
C TYR A 15 31.81 40.59 -22.45
N ALA A 16 31.46 41.50 -23.36
CA ALA A 16 30.19 42.24 -23.37
C ALA A 16 29.41 41.98 -24.67
N TYR A 17 29.21 43.00 -25.52
CA TYR A 17 28.42 42.92 -26.76
C TYR A 17 29.27 42.93 -28.05
N GLY A 18 30.60 42.88 -27.92
CA GLY A 18 31.54 42.79 -29.03
C GLY A 18 31.39 43.89 -30.09
N ALA A 19 31.84 43.58 -31.30
CA ALA A 19 31.85 44.51 -32.43
C ALA A 19 30.45 44.86 -32.97
N GLN A 20 29.41 44.10 -32.64
CA GLN A 20 28.05 44.44 -33.06
C GLN A 20 27.34 45.40 -32.09
N GLY A 21 27.72 45.38 -30.80
CA GLY A 21 27.01 46.12 -29.77
C GLY A 21 25.57 45.61 -29.59
N SER A 22 24.70 46.45 -29.03
CA SER A 22 23.25 46.22 -28.96
C SER A 22 22.51 47.55 -29.25
N PRO A 23 22.44 47.97 -30.52
CA PRO A 23 21.84 49.25 -30.88
C PRO A 23 20.33 49.32 -30.56
N PRO A 24 19.81 50.52 -30.23
CA PRO A 24 20.50 51.81 -30.19
C PRO A 24 21.24 52.08 -28.87
N LYS A 25 21.10 51.20 -27.87
CA LYS A 25 21.53 51.48 -26.49
C LYS A 25 23.02 51.28 -26.27
N ILE A 26 23.61 50.27 -26.90
CA ILE A 26 25.01 49.90 -26.70
C ILE A 26 25.72 49.96 -28.05
N PRO A 27 26.68 50.87 -28.25
CA PRO A 27 27.41 50.95 -29.49
C PRO A 27 28.35 49.75 -29.70
N PRO A 28 28.74 49.47 -30.95
CA PRO A 28 29.84 48.58 -31.28
C PRO A 28 31.09 48.80 -30.42
N ASN A 29 31.73 47.71 -29.98
CA ASN A 29 32.99 47.72 -29.22
C ASN A 29 32.97 48.56 -27.93
N ALA A 30 31.81 48.70 -27.29
CA ALA A 30 31.69 49.44 -26.03
C ALA A 30 32.28 48.65 -24.84
N THR A 31 33.12 49.31 -24.05
CA THR A 31 33.50 48.85 -22.70
C THR A 31 32.41 49.28 -21.73
N LEU A 32 31.87 48.34 -20.96
CA LEU A 32 30.74 48.59 -20.06
C LEU A 32 31.16 48.60 -18.60
N GLN A 33 30.53 49.44 -17.80
CA GLN A 33 30.65 49.40 -16.35
C GLN A 33 29.31 49.04 -15.74
N PHE A 34 29.30 48.02 -14.90
CA PHE A 34 28.13 47.57 -14.15
C PHE A 34 28.41 47.70 -12.66
N GLU A 35 27.54 48.42 -11.95
CA GLU A 35 27.45 48.32 -10.49
C GLU A 35 26.51 47.16 -10.17
N ILE A 36 27.01 46.15 -9.46
CA ILE A 36 26.29 44.93 -9.15
C ILE A 36 26.24 44.78 -7.64
N GLU A 37 25.06 44.55 -7.11
CA GLU A 37 24.83 44.13 -5.72
C GLU A 37 24.42 42.65 -5.69
N MET A 38 25.17 41.84 -4.94
CA MET A 38 24.85 40.42 -4.74
C MET A 38 23.83 40.27 -3.60
N ILE A 39 22.55 40.37 -3.93
CA ILE A 39 21.45 40.35 -2.94
C ILE A 39 21.34 38.97 -2.26
N ASP A 40 21.26 37.90 -3.05
CA ASP A 40 21.20 36.52 -2.57
C ASP A 40 21.54 35.53 -3.68
N TRP A 41 21.85 34.30 -3.30
CA TRP A 41 21.85 33.15 -4.21
C TRP A 41 21.11 32.00 -3.57
N ALA A 42 20.40 31.23 -4.39
CA ALA A 42 19.74 30.02 -3.95
C ALA A 42 20.43 28.82 -4.58
N GLU A 43 20.63 27.78 -3.77
CA GLU A 43 20.94 26.45 -4.30
C GLU A 43 19.74 25.95 -5.12
N GLU A 44 20.03 25.18 -6.16
CA GLU A 44 18.98 24.60 -6.98
C GLU A 44 18.26 23.50 -6.20
N ASP A 45 16.95 23.62 -6.05
CA ASP A 45 16.15 22.63 -5.35
C ASP A 45 15.70 21.50 -6.29
N LEU A 46 16.21 20.30 -6.07
CA LEU A 46 15.91 19.09 -6.84
C LEU A 46 14.81 18.23 -6.20
N SER A 47 14.22 18.67 -5.08
CA SER A 47 13.14 17.90 -4.45
C SER A 47 11.85 17.91 -5.29
N PRO A 48 11.05 16.82 -5.28
CA PRO A 48 9.83 16.70 -6.10
C PRO A 48 8.83 17.85 -5.95
N ASN A 49 8.68 18.40 -4.73
CA ASN A 49 7.70 19.45 -4.42
C ASN A 49 8.37 20.82 -4.19
N LYS A 50 9.63 21.00 -4.62
CA LYS A 50 10.43 22.20 -4.34
C LYS A 50 10.38 22.62 -2.86
N ASN A 51 10.55 21.63 -1.99
CA ASN A 51 10.47 21.74 -0.52
C ASN A 51 11.83 21.90 0.16
N LYS A 52 12.87 22.24 -0.60
CA LYS A 52 14.28 22.36 -0.18
C LYS A 52 14.83 21.08 0.43
N GLY A 53 14.27 19.93 0.05
CA GLY A 53 14.66 18.63 0.56
C GLY A 53 15.98 18.11 -0.01
N ILE A 54 16.32 18.50 -1.24
CA ILE A 54 17.55 18.12 -1.94
C ILE A 54 18.03 19.39 -2.62
N LEU A 55 19.07 20.01 -2.07
CA LEU A 55 19.65 21.23 -2.64
C LEU A 55 20.95 20.89 -3.35
N ARG A 56 21.15 21.45 -4.55
CA ARG A 56 22.33 21.25 -5.39
C ARG A 56 23.09 22.55 -5.56
N HIS A 57 24.41 22.46 -5.41
CA HIS A 57 25.37 23.47 -5.81
C HIS A 57 26.40 22.85 -6.76
N LYS A 58 26.38 23.25 -8.04
CA LYS A 58 27.33 22.75 -9.04
C LYS A 58 28.72 23.32 -8.80
N ILE A 59 29.71 22.43 -8.70
CA ILE A 59 31.13 22.78 -8.51
C ILE A 59 31.84 22.79 -9.87
N GLU A 60 31.62 21.74 -10.66
CA GLU A 60 32.15 21.60 -12.03
C GLU A 60 30.99 21.23 -12.95
N GLU A 61 30.82 21.98 -14.04
CA GLU A 61 29.82 21.66 -15.06
C GLU A 61 30.21 20.37 -15.79
N GLY A 62 29.20 19.57 -16.13
CA GLY A 62 29.39 18.37 -16.93
C GLY A 62 29.79 18.69 -18.37
N SER A 63 30.50 17.76 -19.01
CA SER A 63 30.94 17.89 -20.40
C SER A 63 29.83 17.63 -21.42
N ASP A 64 28.81 16.86 -21.04
CA ASP A 64 27.70 16.44 -21.90
C ASP A 64 26.36 16.62 -21.18
N PRO A 65 25.35 17.28 -21.79
CA PRO A 65 24.04 17.52 -21.17
C PRO A 65 23.15 16.27 -21.04
N THR A 66 23.65 15.08 -21.33
CA THR A 66 22.93 13.82 -21.12
C THR A 66 22.91 13.42 -19.65
N CYS A 67 21.71 13.06 -19.18
CA CYS A 67 21.48 12.60 -17.81
C CYS A 67 21.08 11.12 -17.74
N PRO A 68 21.45 10.39 -16.69
CA PRO A 68 20.93 9.05 -16.39
C PRO A 68 19.40 9.01 -16.26
N ASN A 69 18.77 7.87 -16.60
CA ASN A 69 17.35 7.58 -16.34
C ASN A 69 17.18 6.52 -15.23
N ASP A 70 15.94 6.33 -14.72
CA ASP A 70 15.66 5.30 -13.72
C ASP A 70 16.08 3.91 -14.23
N GLY A 71 16.81 3.16 -13.40
CA GLY A 71 17.38 1.88 -13.79
C GLY A 71 18.70 1.96 -14.58
N ALA A 72 19.23 3.15 -14.88
CA ALA A 72 20.56 3.28 -15.46
C ALA A 72 21.64 2.77 -14.50
N GLU A 73 22.68 2.14 -15.05
CA GLU A 73 23.89 1.84 -14.27
C GLU A 73 24.77 3.08 -14.24
N VAL A 74 25.10 3.58 -13.04
CA VAL A 74 25.90 4.78 -12.83
C VAL A 74 27.17 4.45 -12.06
N THR A 75 28.28 5.05 -12.46
CA THR A 75 29.53 5.05 -11.69
C THR A 75 29.77 6.45 -11.17
N VAL A 76 29.88 6.57 -9.85
CA VAL A 76 30.05 7.86 -9.17
C VAL A 76 31.22 7.82 -8.21
N GLU A 77 31.93 8.94 -8.10
CA GLU A 77 32.83 9.22 -6.98
C GLU A 77 32.05 10.07 -5.98
N LEU A 78 31.97 9.63 -4.73
CA LEU A 78 31.22 10.33 -3.70
C LEU A 78 31.99 10.48 -2.40
N GLU A 79 31.75 11.59 -1.72
CA GLU A 79 32.21 11.87 -0.36
C GLU A 79 31.03 12.43 0.44
N GLY A 80 30.57 11.67 1.44
CA GLY A 80 29.47 12.01 2.33
C GLY A 80 29.98 12.50 3.69
N LYS A 81 29.41 13.62 4.16
CA LYS A 81 29.74 14.27 5.44
C LYS A 81 28.49 14.60 6.23
N LEU A 82 28.63 14.55 7.55
CA LEU A 82 27.68 15.15 8.48
C LEU A 82 27.91 16.67 8.59
N PRO A 83 26.94 17.45 9.09
CA PRO A 83 27.06 18.90 9.22
C PRO A 83 28.20 19.35 10.17
N ASP A 84 28.66 18.47 11.05
CA ASP A 84 29.83 18.68 11.91
C ASP A 84 31.18 18.47 11.19
N GLY A 85 31.14 18.12 9.90
CA GLY A 85 32.30 17.87 9.05
C GLY A 85 32.81 16.43 9.07
N LYS A 86 32.22 15.53 9.88
CA LYS A 86 32.62 14.12 9.94
C LYS A 86 32.32 13.42 8.62
N VAL A 87 33.37 12.94 7.95
CA VAL A 87 33.25 12.08 6.76
C VAL A 87 32.78 10.69 7.18
N PHE A 88 31.73 10.19 6.53
CA PHE A 88 31.16 8.87 6.83
C PHE A 88 31.18 7.92 5.62
N ASP A 89 31.33 8.44 4.40
CA ASP A 89 31.48 7.66 3.18
C ASP A 89 32.41 8.41 2.22
N ALA A 90 33.35 7.71 1.58
CA ALA A 90 34.28 8.29 0.60
C ALA A 90 34.81 7.18 -0.31
N ARG A 91 34.23 7.04 -1.50
CA ARG A 91 34.55 5.94 -2.43
C ARG A 91 34.03 6.19 -3.83
N THR A 92 34.56 5.41 -4.77
CA THR A 92 33.95 5.20 -6.08
C THR A 92 33.03 4.00 -6.01
N VAL A 93 31.80 4.13 -6.51
CA VAL A 93 30.80 3.05 -6.48
C VAL A 93 30.02 3.02 -7.78
N THR A 94 29.81 1.81 -8.29
CA THR A 94 28.91 1.53 -9.42
C THR A 94 27.64 0.91 -8.88
N PHE A 95 26.49 1.45 -9.24
CA PHE A 95 25.18 0.95 -8.83
C PHE A 95 24.10 1.33 -9.83
N VAL A 96 22.93 0.69 -9.71
CA VAL A 96 21.78 0.96 -10.57
C VAL A 96 20.89 2.02 -9.92
N LEU A 97 20.53 3.07 -10.65
CA LEU A 97 19.59 4.08 -10.16
C LEU A 97 18.24 3.45 -9.81
N GLY A 98 17.75 3.77 -8.61
CA GLY A 98 16.59 3.15 -7.99
C GLY A 98 16.94 2.02 -7.03
N ASP A 99 18.18 1.55 -7.00
CA ASP A 99 18.69 0.50 -6.11
C ASP A 99 19.79 1.00 -5.16
N GLY A 100 20.02 2.31 -5.06
CA GLY A 100 21.13 2.90 -4.31
C GLY A 100 21.24 2.42 -2.86
N LEU A 101 20.11 2.12 -2.21
CA LEU A 101 20.08 1.58 -0.85
C LEU A 101 20.86 0.26 -0.71
N ALA A 102 20.94 -0.56 -1.77
CA ALA A 102 21.73 -1.79 -1.77
C ALA A 102 23.24 -1.53 -1.56
N SER A 103 23.69 -0.35 -1.99
CA SER A 103 25.07 0.15 -1.93
C SER A 103 25.27 1.23 -0.85
N ASP A 104 24.33 1.34 0.11
CA ASP A 104 24.32 2.36 1.18
C ASP A 104 24.17 3.82 0.68
N ILE A 105 23.59 4.01 -0.51
CA ILE A 105 23.30 5.33 -1.10
C ILE A 105 21.88 5.75 -0.73
N CYS A 106 21.71 7.00 -0.27
CA CYS A 106 20.38 7.52 0.07
C CYS A 106 19.61 8.02 -1.16
N GLU A 107 18.28 8.00 -1.06
CA GLU A 107 17.33 8.38 -2.12
C GLU A 107 17.63 9.77 -2.72
N GLY A 108 18.08 10.73 -1.91
CA GLY A 108 18.39 12.08 -2.35
C GLY A 108 19.56 12.16 -3.34
N VAL A 109 20.55 11.28 -3.21
CA VAL A 109 21.68 11.20 -4.16
C VAL A 109 21.17 10.62 -5.48
N GLU A 110 20.38 9.56 -5.45
CA GLU A 110 19.83 8.94 -6.66
C GLU A 110 18.98 9.93 -7.47
N ARG A 111 18.08 10.65 -6.79
CA ARG A 111 17.25 11.69 -7.40
C ARG A 111 18.06 12.84 -7.99
N ALA A 112 19.16 13.21 -7.33
CA ALA A 112 20.04 14.24 -7.83
C ALA A 112 20.75 13.78 -9.11
N LEU A 113 21.23 12.54 -9.15
CA LEU A 113 21.94 11.97 -10.30
C LEU A 113 21.10 11.91 -11.58
N GLU A 114 19.77 11.77 -11.50
CA GLU A 114 18.87 11.91 -12.66
C GLU A 114 18.92 13.30 -13.33
N LYS A 115 19.54 14.29 -12.66
CA LYS A 115 19.70 15.67 -13.14
C LYS A 115 21.17 16.05 -13.34
N PHE A 116 22.10 15.11 -13.16
CA PHE A 116 23.52 15.35 -13.38
C PHE A 116 23.84 15.17 -14.86
N ASN A 117 24.70 16.06 -15.35
CA ASN A 117 25.35 15.92 -16.63
C ASN A 117 26.57 14.99 -16.52
N GLN A 118 26.97 14.33 -17.61
CA GLN A 118 28.16 13.47 -17.57
C GLN A 118 29.41 14.28 -17.19
N GLY A 119 30.18 13.78 -16.23
CA GLY A 119 31.37 14.48 -15.70
C GLY A 119 31.07 15.55 -14.65
N GLU A 120 29.80 15.89 -14.41
CA GLU A 120 29.39 16.91 -13.43
C GLU A 120 29.89 16.55 -12.04
N LYS A 121 30.42 17.55 -11.32
CA LYS A 121 30.71 17.47 -9.89
C LYS A 121 29.86 18.48 -9.15
N SER A 122 29.07 18.00 -8.20
CA SER A 122 28.10 18.82 -7.47
C SER A 122 28.11 18.51 -5.98
N LYS A 123 27.94 19.55 -5.17
CA LYS A 123 27.62 19.44 -3.75
C LYS A 123 26.10 19.30 -3.60
N LEU A 124 25.67 18.36 -2.77
CA LEU A 124 24.29 18.09 -2.43
C LEU A 124 24.09 18.26 -0.93
N THR A 125 23.05 18.99 -0.54
CA THR A 125 22.58 19.08 0.84
C THR A 125 21.23 18.37 0.93
N ILE A 126 21.18 17.25 1.64
CA ILE A 126 20.03 16.33 1.63
C ILE A 126 19.38 16.32 3.01
N GLN A 127 18.11 16.72 3.05
CA GLN A 127 17.29 16.71 4.25
C GLN A 127 16.92 15.28 4.67
N PRO A 128 16.62 15.04 5.97
CA PRO A 128 16.37 13.71 6.52
C PRO A 128 15.35 12.86 5.73
N LYS A 129 14.31 13.50 5.20
CA LYS A 129 13.27 12.87 4.38
C LYS A 129 13.81 12.14 3.15
N TYR A 130 14.88 12.66 2.54
CA TYR A 130 15.52 12.11 1.36
C TYR A 130 16.89 11.47 1.66
N GLY A 131 17.41 11.64 2.88
CA GLY A 131 18.64 11.01 3.38
C GLY A 131 18.36 9.62 3.94
N PHE A 132 18.88 9.36 5.15
CA PHE A 132 18.71 8.08 5.85
C PHE A 132 17.49 8.01 6.79
N LYS A 133 16.57 8.98 6.72
CA LYS A 133 15.27 8.99 7.40
C LYS A 133 15.40 8.71 8.91
N SER A 134 14.38 8.14 9.54
CA SER A 134 14.36 7.87 10.99
C SER A 134 15.20 6.67 11.40
N GLU A 135 15.65 5.85 10.45
CA GLU A 135 16.45 4.67 10.69
C GLU A 135 17.94 5.02 10.85
N GLY A 136 18.40 6.06 10.15
CA GLY A 136 19.82 6.37 10.01
C GLY A 136 20.55 5.31 9.20
N ASN A 137 21.89 5.30 9.27
CA ASN A 137 22.70 4.22 8.73
C ASN A 137 23.78 3.82 9.74
N LYS A 138 23.52 2.71 10.46
CA LYS A 138 24.45 2.19 11.48
C LYS A 138 25.81 1.79 10.91
N LYS A 139 25.85 1.27 9.67
CA LYS A 139 27.08 0.81 9.02
C LYS A 139 28.01 1.99 8.70
N LEU A 140 27.43 3.10 8.26
CA LEU A 140 28.17 4.34 7.99
C LEU A 140 28.32 5.23 9.24
N GLY A 141 27.67 4.88 10.36
CA GLY A 141 27.67 5.70 11.57
C GLY A 141 26.89 7.01 11.45
N VAL A 142 25.87 7.03 10.58
CA VAL A 142 24.98 8.17 10.37
C VAL A 142 23.77 8.06 11.32
N PRO A 143 23.53 9.05 12.20
CA PRO A 143 22.39 9.03 13.11
C PRO A 143 21.03 9.13 12.40
N PRO A 144 19.95 8.66 13.04
CA PRO A 144 18.58 8.95 12.63
C PRO A 144 18.32 10.45 12.40
N ASN A 145 17.50 10.75 11.41
CA ASN A 145 17.04 12.08 11.04
C ASN A 145 18.17 13.10 10.79
N SER A 146 19.32 12.65 10.30
CA SER A 146 20.46 13.52 9.98
C SER A 146 20.28 14.20 8.63
N VAL A 147 20.63 15.48 8.56
CA VAL A 147 20.99 16.14 7.30
C VAL A 147 22.34 15.58 6.88
N VAL A 148 22.51 15.25 5.60
CA VAL A 148 23.79 14.77 5.06
C VAL A 148 24.21 15.65 3.89
N GLU A 149 25.50 15.96 3.83
CA GLU A 149 26.12 16.63 2.70
C GLU A 149 26.88 15.61 1.87
N TYR A 150 26.74 15.67 0.55
CA TYR A 150 27.53 14.85 -0.36
C TYR A 150 28.23 15.73 -1.39
N VAL A 151 29.48 15.42 -1.70
CA VAL A 151 30.12 15.86 -2.94
C VAL A 151 30.15 14.67 -3.87
N VAL A 152 29.47 14.78 -5.01
CA VAL A 152 29.31 13.67 -5.97
C VAL A 152 29.84 14.09 -7.32
N ARG A 153 30.65 13.25 -7.94
CA ARG A 153 31.02 13.33 -9.36
C ARG A 153 30.39 12.18 -10.11
N LEU A 154 29.63 12.49 -11.17
CA LEU A 154 29.14 11.47 -12.11
C LEU A 154 30.25 11.13 -13.11
N VAL A 155 30.89 9.98 -12.93
CA VAL A 155 32.02 9.55 -13.78
C VAL A 155 31.52 9.04 -15.13
N SER A 156 30.56 8.11 -15.10
CA SER A 156 29.95 7.53 -16.29
C SER A 156 28.59 6.93 -15.98
N PHE A 157 27.78 6.70 -17.01
CA PHE A 157 26.52 5.96 -16.88
C PHE A 157 26.12 5.29 -18.19
N GLU A 158 25.32 4.23 -18.06
CA GLU A 158 24.63 3.56 -19.17
C GLU A 158 23.12 3.61 -18.92
N LYS A 159 22.35 4.19 -19.86
CA LYS A 159 20.91 4.34 -19.71
C LYS A 159 20.21 2.99 -19.73
N SER A 160 19.18 2.84 -18.88
CA SER A 160 18.24 1.75 -19.05
C SER A 160 17.45 1.96 -20.34
N LYS A 161 17.25 0.88 -21.10
CA LYS A 161 16.23 0.88 -22.15
C LYS A 161 14.85 1.11 -21.53
N GLU A 162 14.00 1.82 -22.26
CA GLU A 162 12.62 2.08 -21.85
C GLU A 162 11.71 0.94 -22.30
N VAL A 163 10.65 0.65 -21.55
CA VAL A 163 9.80 -0.54 -21.77
C VAL A 163 9.17 -0.58 -23.16
N TRP A 164 8.83 0.57 -23.74
CA TRP A 164 8.24 0.67 -25.07
C TRP A 164 9.26 0.47 -26.21
N GLN A 165 10.55 0.53 -25.91
CA GLN A 165 11.62 0.27 -26.89
C GLN A 165 11.98 -1.22 -26.96
N MET A 166 11.52 -2.02 -25.99
CA MET A 166 11.84 -3.44 -25.90
C MET A 166 10.82 -4.27 -26.68
N ASP A 167 11.32 -5.22 -27.46
CA ASP A 167 10.49 -6.29 -28.00
C ASP A 167 10.14 -7.34 -26.92
N THR A 168 9.28 -8.30 -27.26
CA THR A 168 8.82 -9.32 -26.31
C THR A 168 9.97 -10.22 -25.81
N GLU A 169 10.97 -10.51 -26.65
CA GLU A 169 12.10 -11.36 -26.25
C GLU A 169 13.02 -10.60 -25.29
N GLU A 170 13.32 -9.33 -25.57
CA GLU A 170 14.07 -8.46 -24.68
C GLU A 170 13.35 -8.29 -23.34
N LYS A 171 12.01 -8.14 -23.32
CA LYS A 171 11.23 -8.08 -22.08
C LYS A 171 11.35 -9.38 -21.27
N LEU A 172 11.31 -10.54 -21.92
CA LEU A 172 11.47 -11.83 -21.25
C LEU A 172 12.87 -11.98 -20.65
N GLU A 173 13.91 -11.59 -21.38
CA GLU A 173 15.28 -11.70 -20.90
C GLU A 173 15.58 -10.73 -19.75
N GLN A 174 15.14 -9.46 -19.86
CA GLN A 174 15.24 -8.52 -18.74
C GLN A 174 14.46 -8.99 -17.52
N SER A 175 13.29 -9.61 -17.73
CA SER A 175 12.50 -10.17 -16.64
C SER A 175 13.22 -11.30 -15.91
N ASN A 176 14.00 -12.13 -16.62
CA ASN A 176 14.86 -13.14 -16.00
C ASN A 176 15.94 -12.51 -15.12
N VAL A 177 16.67 -11.54 -15.65
CA VAL A 177 17.73 -10.83 -14.91
C VAL A 177 17.17 -10.16 -13.65
N LEU A 178 16.02 -9.49 -13.75
CA LEU A 178 15.36 -8.85 -12.61
C LEU A 178 14.86 -9.88 -11.57
N LYS A 179 14.34 -11.03 -12.01
CA LYS A 179 13.93 -12.12 -11.12
C LYS A 179 15.13 -12.69 -10.36
N GLU A 180 16.27 -12.87 -11.02
CA GLU A 180 17.51 -13.34 -10.38
C GLU A 180 18.04 -12.31 -9.37
N SER A 181 18.08 -11.04 -9.76
CA SER A 181 18.42 -9.92 -8.86
C SER A 181 17.52 -9.89 -7.61
N GLY A 182 16.19 -10.00 -7.79
CA GLY A 182 15.24 -10.09 -6.68
C GLY A 182 15.49 -11.30 -5.77
N THR A 183 15.92 -12.42 -6.34
CA THR A 183 16.24 -13.64 -5.59
C THR A 183 17.53 -13.48 -4.78
N ASN A 184 18.52 -12.76 -5.31
CA ASN A 184 19.73 -12.43 -4.57
C ASN A 184 19.42 -11.48 -3.40
N TYR A 185 18.63 -10.44 -3.63
CA TYR A 185 18.18 -9.55 -2.53
C TYR A 185 17.36 -10.29 -1.47
N PHE A 186 16.55 -11.27 -1.87
CA PHE A 186 15.84 -12.12 -0.90
C PHE A 186 16.81 -12.93 -0.03
N LYS A 187 17.86 -13.52 -0.60
CA LYS A 187 18.90 -14.25 0.15
C LYS A 187 19.66 -13.33 1.11
N GLU A 188 19.89 -12.08 0.72
CA GLU A 188 20.49 -11.04 1.57
C GLU A 188 19.53 -10.46 2.61
N SER A 189 18.29 -10.98 2.72
CA SER A 189 17.23 -10.45 3.59
C SER A 189 16.83 -8.99 3.31
N LYS A 190 17.17 -8.46 2.13
CA LYS A 190 16.78 -7.13 1.64
C LYS A 190 15.39 -7.19 0.98
N PHE A 191 14.36 -7.51 1.78
CA PHE A 191 13.02 -7.83 1.28
C PHE A 191 12.35 -6.71 0.47
N GLN A 192 12.53 -5.44 0.86
CA GLN A 192 11.92 -4.30 0.14
C GLN A 192 12.47 -4.15 -1.29
N LEU A 193 13.78 -4.34 -1.47
CA LEU A 193 14.42 -4.31 -2.79
C LEU A 193 13.98 -5.52 -3.63
N ALA A 194 13.88 -6.70 -3.02
CA ALA A 194 13.34 -7.88 -3.70
C ALA A 194 11.91 -7.65 -4.22
N ILE A 195 11.03 -7.06 -3.39
CA ILE A 195 9.67 -6.68 -3.81
C ILE A 195 9.72 -5.72 -5.00
N LYS A 196 10.57 -4.68 -4.97
CA LYS A 196 10.71 -3.72 -6.08
C LYS A 196 11.10 -4.43 -7.38
N LYS A 197 12.08 -5.33 -7.35
CA LYS A 197 12.53 -6.09 -8.52
C LYS A 197 11.44 -6.99 -9.08
N TYR A 198 10.79 -7.77 -8.23
CA TYR A 198 9.71 -8.64 -8.67
C TYR A 198 8.51 -7.87 -9.22
N LYS A 199 8.16 -6.72 -8.64
CA LYS A 199 7.12 -5.83 -9.19
C LYS A 199 7.46 -5.30 -10.57
N LYS A 200 8.74 -4.96 -10.82
CA LYS A 200 9.19 -4.53 -12.16
C LYS A 200 9.01 -5.66 -13.19
N VAL A 201 9.29 -6.92 -12.81
CA VAL A 201 9.02 -8.07 -13.68
C VAL A 201 7.52 -8.21 -14.01
N VAL A 202 6.65 -8.10 -13.01
CA VAL A 202 5.19 -8.15 -13.25
C VAL A 202 4.79 -7.05 -14.23
N SER A 203 5.25 -5.82 -14.02
CA SER A 203 4.95 -4.70 -14.92
C SER A 203 5.46 -4.88 -16.36
N LEU A 204 6.55 -5.62 -16.58
CA LEU A 204 7.08 -5.89 -17.92
C LEU A 204 6.27 -6.97 -18.65
N LEU A 205 5.70 -7.92 -17.90
CA LEU A 205 5.10 -9.13 -18.46
C LEU A 205 3.56 -9.16 -18.38
N ASP A 206 2.90 -8.26 -17.65
CA ASP A 206 1.44 -8.35 -17.38
C ASP A 206 0.61 -8.36 -18.67
N ASP A 207 1.06 -7.63 -19.70
CA ASP A 207 0.32 -7.47 -20.96
C ASP A 207 0.51 -8.68 -21.91
N ILE A 208 1.63 -9.41 -21.80
CA ILE A 208 2.03 -10.44 -22.77
C ILE A 208 1.03 -11.62 -22.81
N PRO A 209 0.56 -12.19 -21.68
CA PRO A 209 -0.39 -13.30 -21.69
C PRO A 209 -1.70 -13.01 -22.42
N SER A 210 -2.10 -11.73 -22.51
CA SER A 210 -3.34 -11.28 -23.15
C SER A 210 -3.11 -10.66 -24.53
N ASN A 211 -1.85 -10.45 -24.93
CA ASN A 211 -1.51 -9.81 -26.19
C ASN A 211 -1.73 -10.77 -27.37
N THR A 212 -2.55 -10.34 -28.34
CA THR A 212 -2.86 -11.13 -29.54
C THR A 212 -1.70 -11.22 -30.53
N PHE A 213 -0.72 -10.30 -30.44
CA PHE A 213 0.43 -10.26 -31.36
C PHE A 213 1.59 -11.15 -30.93
N ASP A 214 1.58 -11.67 -29.69
CA ASP A 214 2.66 -12.50 -29.17
C ASP A 214 2.50 -13.98 -29.55
N THR A 215 3.63 -14.64 -29.74
CA THR A 215 3.68 -16.09 -30.02
C THR A 215 3.22 -16.89 -28.80
N GLU A 216 2.67 -18.09 -29.04
CA GLU A 216 2.28 -18.98 -27.94
C GLU A 216 3.48 -19.39 -27.07
N GLU A 217 4.68 -19.45 -27.65
CA GLU A 217 5.92 -19.68 -26.92
C GLU A 217 6.23 -18.53 -25.95
N HIS A 218 6.17 -17.27 -26.42
CA HIS A 218 6.38 -16.10 -25.56
C HIS A 218 5.34 -16.04 -24.44
N LYS A 219 4.07 -16.31 -24.74
CA LYS A 219 3.00 -16.37 -23.72
C LYS A 219 3.26 -17.44 -22.68
N THR A 220 3.74 -18.62 -23.11
CA THR A 220 4.05 -19.73 -22.19
C THR A 220 5.23 -19.37 -21.30
N ARG A 221 6.30 -18.81 -21.86
CA ARG A 221 7.48 -18.32 -21.10
C ARG A 221 7.08 -17.21 -20.12
N ALA A 222 6.28 -16.23 -20.55
CA ALA A 222 5.78 -15.15 -19.71
C ALA A 222 4.92 -15.67 -18.56
N LYS A 223 3.98 -16.58 -18.82
CA LYS A 223 3.15 -17.22 -17.79
C LYS A 223 4.00 -17.97 -16.76
N ALA A 224 4.97 -18.78 -17.21
CA ALA A 224 5.86 -19.50 -16.31
C ALA A 224 6.69 -18.55 -15.41
N LEU A 225 7.17 -17.43 -15.98
CA LEU A 225 7.88 -16.40 -15.23
C LEU A 225 6.96 -15.68 -14.24
N LEU A 226 5.76 -15.28 -14.65
CA LEU A 226 4.77 -14.63 -13.79
C LEU A 226 4.38 -15.53 -12.61
N VAL A 227 4.15 -16.82 -12.83
CA VAL A 227 3.90 -17.80 -11.76
C VAL A 227 5.08 -17.79 -10.78
N SER A 228 6.31 -17.94 -11.27
CA SER A 228 7.52 -17.96 -10.43
C SER A 228 7.67 -16.67 -9.61
N VAL A 229 7.43 -15.51 -10.22
CA VAL A 229 7.58 -14.19 -9.60
C VAL A 229 6.48 -13.92 -8.58
N HIS A 230 5.22 -14.21 -8.90
CA HIS A 230 4.11 -14.08 -7.96
C HIS A 230 4.26 -14.98 -6.73
N LEU A 231 4.73 -16.22 -6.94
CA LEU A 231 5.10 -17.08 -5.83
C LEU A 231 6.17 -16.41 -4.96
N ASN A 232 7.26 -15.92 -5.55
CA ASN A 232 8.34 -15.28 -4.80
C ASN A 232 7.86 -14.02 -4.07
N LEU A 233 7.04 -13.16 -4.69
CA LEU A 233 6.40 -12.01 -4.04
C LEU A 233 5.59 -12.44 -2.82
N ALA A 234 4.73 -13.45 -2.95
CA ALA A 234 3.95 -13.96 -1.83
C ALA A 234 4.85 -14.40 -0.67
N LEU A 235 5.97 -15.07 -0.97
CA LEU A 235 6.95 -15.45 0.07
C LEU A 235 7.60 -14.22 0.72
N VAL A 236 8.00 -13.22 -0.07
CA VAL A 236 8.67 -12.02 0.45
C VAL A 236 7.72 -11.23 1.36
N TYR A 237 6.45 -11.07 0.98
CA TYR A 237 5.44 -10.40 1.80
C TYR A 237 5.08 -11.15 3.09
N LEU A 238 5.22 -12.48 3.11
CA LEU A 238 5.12 -13.27 4.34
C LEU A 238 6.34 -13.11 5.26
N LYS A 239 7.51 -12.70 4.72
CA LYS A 239 8.79 -12.59 5.44
C LYS A 239 9.13 -11.17 5.88
N VAL A 240 8.62 -10.16 5.17
CA VAL A 240 8.85 -8.75 5.51
C VAL A 240 8.27 -8.43 6.88
N THR A 241 8.87 -7.47 7.59
CA THR A 241 8.43 -7.05 8.93
C THR A 241 8.02 -5.57 8.88
N PRO A 242 6.77 -5.20 9.21
CA PRO A 242 5.65 -6.10 9.53
C PRO A 242 5.18 -6.93 8.31
N PRO A 243 4.64 -8.15 8.50
CA PRO A 243 4.13 -8.95 7.40
C PRO A 243 2.95 -8.30 6.69
N HIS A 244 2.90 -8.46 5.37
CA HIS A 244 1.88 -7.90 4.49
C HIS A 244 0.99 -9.05 3.97
N HIS A 245 0.12 -9.56 4.84
CA HIS A 245 -0.63 -10.79 4.56
C HIS A 245 -1.65 -10.64 3.42
N TYR A 246 -2.19 -9.44 3.20
CA TYR A 246 -3.13 -9.19 2.11
C TYR A 246 -2.44 -9.30 0.75
N GLU A 247 -1.29 -8.65 0.59
CA GLU A 247 -0.46 -8.69 -0.61
C GLU A 247 0.08 -10.10 -0.86
N ALA A 248 0.43 -10.83 0.19
CA ALA A 248 0.82 -12.23 0.08
C ALA A 248 -0.32 -13.11 -0.48
N LYS A 249 -1.55 -12.93 0.02
CA LYS A 249 -2.76 -13.62 -0.46
C LYS A 249 -3.04 -13.28 -1.93
N ASP A 250 -2.99 -12.00 -2.29
CA ASP A 250 -3.26 -11.52 -3.65
C ASP A 250 -2.28 -12.12 -4.65
N HIS A 251 -0.98 -12.04 -4.39
CA HIS A 251 0.03 -12.62 -5.30
C HIS A 251 -0.03 -14.14 -5.37
N ALA A 252 -0.29 -14.84 -4.26
CA ALA A 252 -0.48 -16.28 -4.30
C ALA A 252 -1.72 -16.66 -5.13
N THR A 253 -2.79 -15.86 -5.07
CA THR A 253 -4.00 -16.06 -5.88
C THR A 253 -3.72 -15.82 -7.37
N LYS A 254 -2.98 -14.76 -7.72
CA LYS A 254 -2.54 -14.50 -9.10
C LYS A 254 -1.69 -15.65 -9.67
N ALA A 255 -0.79 -16.21 -8.87
CA ALA A 255 -0.03 -17.41 -9.26
C ALA A 255 -0.96 -18.61 -9.52
N LEU A 256 -1.96 -18.83 -8.66
CA LEU A 256 -2.92 -19.94 -8.80
C LEU A 256 -3.92 -19.75 -9.96
N ASN A 257 -4.21 -18.51 -10.36
CA ASN A 257 -5.01 -18.26 -11.56
C ASN A 257 -4.28 -18.69 -12.84
N LEU A 258 -2.94 -18.66 -12.82
CA LEU A 258 -2.09 -19.10 -13.92
C LEU A 258 -1.74 -20.60 -13.83
N ASP A 259 -1.52 -21.11 -12.62
CA ASP A 259 -1.22 -22.53 -12.32
C ASP A 259 -2.04 -23.01 -11.10
N PRO A 260 -3.28 -23.49 -11.31
CA PRO A 260 -4.23 -23.82 -10.23
C PRO A 260 -3.76 -24.93 -9.27
N ASN A 261 -2.85 -25.79 -9.72
CA ASN A 261 -2.37 -26.93 -8.94
C ASN A 261 -1.00 -26.66 -8.30
N ASN A 262 -0.54 -25.41 -8.30
CA ASN A 262 0.76 -25.06 -7.74
C ASN A 262 0.79 -25.25 -6.21
N VAL A 263 1.48 -26.29 -5.75
CA VAL A 263 1.59 -26.61 -4.32
C VAL A 263 2.15 -25.45 -3.49
N LYS A 264 3.17 -24.75 -4.00
CA LYS A 264 3.77 -23.60 -3.30
C LYS A 264 2.79 -22.43 -3.22
N GLY A 265 1.99 -22.22 -4.27
CA GLY A 265 0.96 -21.19 -4.31
C GLY A 265 -0.13 -21.44 -3.28
N LEU A 266 -0.69 -22.67 -3.27
CA LEU A 266 -1.72 -23.09 -2.31
C LEU A 266 -1.21 -22.95 -0.87
N PHE A 267 0.01 -23.44 -0.60
CA PHE A 267 0.59 -23.37 0.73
C PHE A 267 0.80 -21.92 1.21
N ARG A 268 1.36 -21.05 0.34
CA ARG A 268 1.59 -19.63 0.68
C ARG A 268 0.28 -18.86 0.84
N ARG A 269 -0.73 -19.13 0.02
CA ARG A 269 -2.07 -18.53 0.16
C ARG A 269 -2.72 -18.95 1.47
N GLY A 270 -2.65 -20.23 1.83
CA GLY A 270 -3.16 -20.76 3.10
C GLY A 270 -2.49 -20.10 4.31
N GLN A 271 -1.17 -19.88 4.28
CA GLN A 271 -0.45 -19.16 5.34
C GLN A 271 -0.93 -17.71 5.48
N ALA A 272 -1.12 -17.01 4.36
CA ALA A 272 -1.62 -15.64 4.34
C ALA A 272 -3.08 -15.56 4.86
N LEU A 273 -3.96 -16.45 4.39
CA LEU A 273 -5.36 -16.54 4.81
C LEU A 273 -5.51 -16.81 6.31
N LEU A 274 -4.72 -17.77 6.84
CA LEU A 274 -4.74 -18.08 8.27
C LEU A 274 -4.34 -16.87 9.12
N ALA A 275 -3.33 -16.11 8.68
CA ALA A 275 -2.90 -14.89 9.35
C ALA A 275 -3.94 -13.75 9.26
N LEU A 276 -4.77 -13.73 8.22
CA LEU A 276 -5.91 -12.82 8.06
C LEU A 276 -7.16 -13.28 8.83
N GLY A 277 -7.13 -14.45 9.48
CA GLY A 277 -8.26 -15.03 10.21
C GLY A 277 -9.25 -15.83 9.34
N GLU A 278 -8.96 -15.98 8.04
CA GLU A 278 -9.77 -16.73 7.07
C GLU A 278 -9.45 -18.24 7.10
N ALA A 279 -9.59 -18.86 8.27
CA ALA A 279 -9.15 -20.23 8.53
C ALA A 279 -9.88 -21.30 7.70
N ASP A 280 -11.15 -21.08 7.32
CA ASP A 280 -11.92 -22.01 6.47
C ASP A 280 -11.34 -22.15 5.07
N GLN A 281 -10.93 -21.02 4.46
CA GLN A 281 -10.31 -21.03 3.14
C GLN A 281 -8.88 -21.58 3.21
N ALA A 282 -8.13 -21.22 4.25
CA ALA A 282 -6.79 -21.74 4.49
C ALA A 282 -6.80 -23.27 4.63
N LEU A 283 -7.79 -23.83 5.33
CA LEU A 283 -7.95 -25.27 5.49
C LEU A 283 -8.09 -25.98 4.13
N LYS A 284 -8.95 -25.47 3.24
CA LYS A 284 -9.15 -26.02 1.90
C LYS A 284 -7.87 -26.00 1.07
N ASP A 285 -7.08 -24.92 1.18
CA ASP A 285 -5.81 -24.81 0.48
C ASP A 285 -4.78 -25.83 1.00
N PHE A 286 -4.67 -26.00 2.31
CA PHE A 286 -3.75 -26.99 2.89
C PHE A 286 -4.20 -28.43 2.64
N GLU A 287 -5.50 -28.71 2.59
CA GLU A 287 -6.03 -30.03 2.22
C GLU A 287 -5.63 -30.38 0.79
N LYS A 288 -5.78 -29.45 -0.17
CA LYS A 288 -5.28 -29.65 -1.55
C LYS A 288 -3.77 -29.86 -1.62
N VAL A 289 -2.99 -29.18 -0.76
CA VAL A 289 -1.53 -29.41 -0.68
C VAL A 289 -1.23 -30.83 -0.21
N VAL A 290 -1.95 -31.34 0.79
CA VAL A 290 -1.74 -32.71 1.30
C VAL A 290 -2.26 -33.77 0.31
N GLU A 291 -3.32 -33.48 -0.44
CA GLU A 291 -3.79 -34.33 -1.55
C GLU A 291 -2.71 -34.46 -2.64
N ALA A 292 -2.04 -33.37 -3.00
CA ALA A 292 -0.97 -33.37 -4.00
C ALA A 292 0.35 -33.94 -3.45
N GLU A 293 0.71 -33.63 -2.20
CA GLU A 293 1.94 -34.06 -1.53
C GLU A 293 1.64 -34.65 -0.14
N PRO A 294 1.27 -35.95 -0.04
CA PRO A 294 0.90 -36.58 1.22
C PRO A 294 2.00 -36.59 2.29
N GLN A 295 3.27 -36.46 1.90
CA GLN A 295 4.41 -36.40 2.81
C GLN A 295 4.70 -35.00 3.37
N ASN A 296 3.95 -33.98 2.96
CA ASN A 296 4.17 -32.60 3.38
C ASN A 296 3.71 -32.37 4.83
N LYS A 297 4.60 -32.66 5.79
CA LYS A 297 4.34 -32.49 7.23
C LYS A 297 3.99 -31.05 7.61
N ALA A 298 4.52 -30.06 6.89
CA ALA A 298 4.22 -28.66 7.17
C ALA A 298 2.75 -28.35 6.89
N ALA A 299 2.20 -28.83 5.77
CA ALA A 299 0.79 -28.66 5.44
C ALA A 299 -0.13 -29.41 6.42
N ALA A 300 0.22 -30.65 6.77
CA ALA A 300 -0.51 -31.42 7.77
C ALA A 300 -0.59 -30.70 9.13
N ASN A 301 0.50 -30.08 9.58
CA ASN A 301 0.51 -29.29 10.81
C ASN A 301 -0.37 -28.04 10.69
N GLN A 302 -0.36 -27.35 9.56
CA GLN A 302 -1.21 -26.17 9.33
C GLN A 302 -2.71 -26.53 9.32
N ILE A 303 -3.09 -27.70 8.82
CA ILE A 303 -4.47 -28.22 8.89
C ILE A 303 -4.93 -28.33 10.35
N LEU A 304 -4.08 -28.86 11.24
CA LEU A 304 -4.41 -28.97 12.67
C LEU A 304 -4.61 -27.59 13.30
N VAL A 305 -3.74 -26.62 12.97
CA VAL A 305 -3.87 -25.23 13.43
C VAL A 305 -5.17 -24.60 12.91
N CYS A 306 -5.52 -24.81 11.64
CA CYS A 306 -6.76 -24.29 11.07
C CYS A 306 -7.99 -24.88 11.79
N ARG A 307 -8.03 -26.20 12.00
CA ARG A 307 -9.13 -26.87 12.71
C ARG A 307 -9.28 -26.39 14.15
N ALA A 308 -8.18 -26.24 14.87
CA ALA A 308 -8.19 -25.68 16.22
C ALA A 308 -8.69 -24.23 16.25
N THR A 309 -8.27 -23.41 15.28
CA THR A 309 -8.70 -22.01 15.14
C THR A 309 -10.20 -21.92 14.86
N LEU A 310 -10.72 -22.73 13.94
CA LEU A 310 -12.14 -22.80 13.62
C LEU A 310 -12.98 -23.29 14.81
N GLN A 311 -12.51 -24.29 15.55
CA GLN A 311 -13.19 -24.75 16.75
C GLN A 311 -13.24 -23.65 17.82
N LYS A 312 -12.14 -22.91 18.00
CA LYS A 312 -12.09 -21.76 18.91
C LYS A 312 -13.03 -20.64 18.46
N GLN A 313 -13.08 -20.31 17.18
CA GLN A 313 -14.02 -19.32 16.62
C GLN A 313 -15.47 -19.73 16.88
N LYS A 314 -15.85 -20.98 16.55
CA LYS A 314 -17.20 -21.51 16.82
C LYS A 314 -17.56 -21.47 18.31
N GLN A 315 -16.62 -21.79 19.18
CA GLN A 315 -16.84 -21.72 20.64
C GLN A 315 -17.06 -20.28 21.10
N LEU A 316 -16.24 -19.34 20.62
CA LEU A 316 -16.39 -17.92 20.90
C LEU A 316 -17.73 -17.38 20.41
N GLU A 317 -18.11 -17.68 19.16
CA GLU A 317 -19.41 -17.34 18.60
C GLU A 317 -20.55 -17.90 19.44
N LYS A 318 -20.52 -19.19 19.78
CA LYS A 318 -21.53 -19.81 20.63
C LYS A 318 -21.66 -19.10 21.98
N THR A 319 -20.55 -18.78 22.64
CA THR A 319 -20.58 -18.03 23.91
C THR A 319 -21.09 -16.60 23.73
N MET A 320 -20.72 -15.94 22.63
CA MET A 320 -21.15 -14.58 22.32
C MET A 320 -22.66 -14.53 22.04
N TYR A 321 -23.20 -15.46 21.25
CA TYR A 321 -24.62 -15.58 20.99
C TYR A 321 -25.42 -15.94 22.24
N ALA A 322 -24.94 -16.88 23.08
CA ALA A 322 -25.58 -17.21 24.35
C ALA A 322 -25.66 -15.98 25.28
N ASN A 323 -24.56 -15.26 25.44
CA ASN A 323 -24.52 -14.04 26.25
C ASN A 323 -25.43 -12.93 25.69
N MET A 324 -25.52 -12.78 24.36
CA MET A 324 -26.45 -11.84 23.74
C MET A 324 -27.90 -12.25 23.97
N PHE A 325 -28.24 -13.54 23.81
CA PHE A 325 -29.59 -14.05 24.05
C PHE A 325 -30.05 -13.81 25.49
N ASP A 326 -29.20 -14.12 26.48
CA ASP A 326 -29.49 -13.86 27.88
C ASP A 326 -29.68 -12.36 28.18
N LYS A 327 -28.91 -11.50 27.50
CA LYS A 327 -29.02 -10.04 27.66
C LYS A 327 -30.32 -9.50 27.06
N PHE A 328 -30.72 -9.99 25.88
CA PHE A 328 -31.98 -9.60 25.24
C PHE A 328 -33.18 -10.13 26.02
N ALA A 329 -33.16 -11.40 26.45
CA ALA A 329 -34.22 -11.98 27.28
C ALA A 329 -34.41 -11.20 28.60
N LYS A 330 -33.32 -10.77 29.26
CA LYS A 330 -33.39 -9.91 30.45
C LYS A 330 -33.99 -8.54 30.15
N LYS A 331 -33.67 -7.95 28.98
CA LYS A 331 -34.22 -6.66 28.57
C LYS A 331 -35.71 -6.78 28.27
N ASP A 332 -36.12 -7.80 27.54
CA ASP A 332 -37.53 -8.05 27.21
C ASP A 332 -38.35 -8.29 28.47
N ALA A 333 -37.83 -9.08 29.42
CA ALA A 333 -38.45 -9.29 30.72
C ALA A 333 -38.54 -8.00 31.56
N GLN A 334 -37.58 -7.08 31.43
CA GLN A 334 -37.65 -5.76 32.07
C GLN A 334 -38.71 -4.87 31.41
N GLU A 335 -38.78 -4.85 30.08
CA GLU A 335 -39.80 -4.10 29.33
C GLU A 335 -41.21 -4.62 29.63
N GLU A 336 -41.42 -5.94 29.69
CA GLU A 336 -42.70 -6.53 30.10
C GLU A 336 -43.09 -6.15 31.53
N LYS A 337 -42.16 -6.20 32.48
CA LYS A 337 -42.41 -5.72 33.85
C LYS A 337 -42.78 -4.25 33.88
N LEU A 338 -42.14 -3.43 33.05
CA LEU A 338 -42.40 -2.00 32.98
C LEU A 338 -43.78 -1.72 32.37
N LYS A 339 -44.16 -2.43 31.31
CA LYS A 339 -45.50 -2.41 30.71
C LYS A 339 -46.58 -2.89 31.70
N ALA A 340 -46.33 -4.00 32.40
CA ALA A 340 -47.26 -4.52 33.41
C ALA A 340 -47.48 -3.51 34.56
N LYS A 341 -46.41 -2.83 34.99
CA LYS A 341 -46.51 -1.78 36.02
C LYS A 341 -47.30 -0.56 35.53
N GLN A 342 -47.05 -0.11 34.30
CA GLN A 342 -47.83 0.97 33.68
C GLN A 342 -49.31 0.59 33.49
N MET A 343 -49.60 -0.65 33.14
CA MET A 343 -50.97 -1.16 33.01
C MET A 343 -51.68 -1.21 34.36
N PHE A 344 -50.97 -1.57 35.44
CA PHE A 344 -51.51 -1.56 36.80
C PHE A 344 -51.80 -0.14 37.30
N ASP A 345 -50.92 0.83 37.07
CA ASP A 345 -51.15 2.24 37.45
C ASP A 345 -52.37 2.84 36.71
N MET A 346 -52.61 2.43 35.45
CA MET A 346 -53.77 2.86 34.65
C MET A 346 -55.11 2.29 35.18
N ILE A 347 -55.07 1.11 35.81
CA ILE A 347 -56.23 0.52 36.51
C ILE A 347 -56.41 1.17 37.89
N GLY A 348 -55.32 1.59 38.54
CA GLY A 348 -55.34 2.29 39.83
C GLY A 348 -55.89 3.73 39.79
N GLU A 349 -55.75 4.45 38.67
CA GLU A 349 -56.33 5.80 38.51
C GLU A 349 -57.84 5.82 38.23
N LYS A 350 -58.47 4.66 38.00
CA LYS A 350 -59.93 4.52 37.82
C LYS A 350 -60.54 3.45 38.71
N VAL A 351 -60.14 3.40 39.98
CA VAL A 351 -60.98 2.77 41.03
C VAL A 351 -61.87 3.87 41.64
N GLY A 352 -62.83 4.33 40.85
CA GLY A 352 -63.93 5.19 41.29
C GLY A 352 -65.25 4.48 41.01
N GLU A 353 -65.87 3.97 42.06
CA GLU A 353 -67.28 3.58 42.18
C GLU A 353 -67.87 2.63 41.11
N TRP A 354 -67.70 1.31 41.31
CA TRP A 354 -68.68 0.31 40.83
C TRP A 354 -69.50 -0.20 42.00
N GLY A 355 -70.28 0.71 42.58
CA GLY A 355 -71.10 0.44 43.75
C GLY A 355 -72.16 1.51 43.95
N LYS A 356 -73.07 1.64 42.98
CA LYS A 356 -74.44 2.20 43.03
C LYS A 356 -74.75 2.94 41.72
N GLY A 357 -75.74 2.46 40.98
CA GLY A 357 -76.25 3.15 39.80
C GLY A 357 -76.97 2.22 38.85
N GLU A 358 -78.21 1.88 39.23
CA GLU A 358 -79.38 1.70 38.36
C GLU A 358 -79.18 1.20 36.92
N GLY A 359 -79.72 0.01 36.64
CA GLY A 359 -79.98 -0.44 35.28
C GLY A 359 -80.04 -1.95 35.20
N GLU A 360 -81.23 -2.52 35.43
CA GLU A 360 -81.58 -3.88 35.02
C GLU A 360 -81.15 -4.11 33.57
N TRP A 361 -80.38 -5.17 33.31
CA TRP A 361 -80.16 -5.63 31.94
C TRP A 361 -81.50 -6.20 31.45
N THR A 362 -82.19 -5.49 30.56
CA THR A 362 -83.38 -6.03 29.90
C THR A 362 -82.97 -7.09 28.87
N ASP A 363 -83.76 -8.17 28.80
CA ASP A 363 -83.52 -9.34 27.93
C ASP A 363 -83.44 -9.02 26.42
N GLU A 364 -83.76 -7.79 26.01
CA GLU A 364 -83.77 -7.34 24.60
C GLU A 364 -82.38 -6.92 24.07
N GLN A 365 -81.32 -6.89 24.89
CA GLN A 365 -79.95 -6.58 24.44
C GLN A 365 -79.11 -7.82 24.06
N ARG A 366 -79.68 -9.03 24.12
CA ARG A 366 -78.99 -10.28 23.75
C ARG A 366 -79.30 -10.81 22.34
N ASP A 367 -80.32 -10.29 21.67
CA ASP A 367 -80.59 -10.62 20.26
C ASP A 367 -79.88 -9.62 19.33
N ARG A 368 -78.55 -9.78 19.21
CA ARG A 368 -77.78 -9.08 18.18
C ARG A 368 -77.90 -9.81 16.85
N LYS A 369 -78.03 -9.08 15.74
CA LYS A 369 -77.92 -9.66 14.39
C LYS A 369 -76.52 -10.27 14.21
N PRO A 370 -76.39 -11.44 13.54
CA PRO A 370 -75.08 -12.05 13.29
C PRO A 370 -74.14 -11.07 12.58
N THR A 371 -72.93 -10.96 13.11
CA THR A 371 -71.84 -10.17 12.53
C THR A 371 -71.39 -10.75 11.18
N GLU A 372 -70.68 -9.99 10.36
CA GLU A 372 -70.24 -10.50 9.04
C GLU A 372 -69.31 -11.71 9.15
N PHE A 373 -68.43 -11.72 10.16
CA PHE A 373 -67.57 -12.86 10.47
C PHE A 373 -68.36 -14.14 10.77
N GLU A 374 -69.47 -13.97 11.48
CA GLU A 374 -70.39 -15.03 11.87
C GLU A 374 -71.19 -15.58 10.66
N LYS A 375 -71.51 -14.74 9.67
CA LYS A 375 -72.12 -15.18 8.39
C LYS A 375 -71.15 -15.91 7.47
N GLU A 376 -69.88 -15.54 7.49
CA GLU A 376 -68.84 -16.18 6.67
C GLU A 376 -68.38 -17.53 7.25
N ASN A 377 -68.69 -17.82 8.52
CA ASN A 377 -68.28 -19.03 9.22
C ASN A 377 -69.46 -19.74 9.90
N PRO A 378 -70.38 -20.34 9.13
CA PRO A 378 -71.65 -20.91 9.63
C PRO A 378 -71.50 -22.17 10.50
N ASN A 379 -70.27 -22.67 10.71
CA ASN A 379 -69.99 -23.83 11.56
C ASN A 379 -69.37 -23.44 12.92
N ILE A 380 -69.43 -22.17 13.30
CA ILE A 380 -68.92 -21.73 14.59
C ILE A 380 -69.98 -22.00 15.67
N LEU A 381 -69.59 -22.75 16.71
CA LEU A 381 -70.46 -23.08 17.84
C LEU A 381 -70.47 -21.91 18.83
N LEU A 382 -71.65 -21.40 19.14
CA LEU A 382 -71.88 -20.35 20.15
C LEU A 382 -72.66 -20.91 21.32
N LEU A 383 -72.48 -20.29 22.49
CA LEU A 383 -73.26 -20.62 23.68
C LEU A 383 -74.61 -19.89 23.63
N ASP A 384 -75.69 -20.65 23.70
CA ASP A 384 -77.04 -20.10 23.81
C ASP A 384 -77.29 -19.48 25.18
N LYS A 385 -78.49 -18.92 25.35
CA LYS A 385 -78.93 -18.25 26.59
C LYS A 385 -78.91 -19.17 27.84
N ASP A 386 -78.92 -20.48 27.64
CA ASP A 386 -78.93 -21.52 28.67
C ASP A 386 -77.54 -22.16 28.86
N GLY A 387 -76.52 -21.69 28.12
CA GLY A 387 -75.15 -22.15 28.23
C GLY A 387 -74.89 -23.49 27.55
N GLN A 388 -75.69 -23.85 26.55
CA GLN A 388 -75.45 -25.00 25.67
C GLN A 388 -74.82 -24.54 24.35
N PHE A 389 -73.97 -25.37 23.74
CA PHE A 389 -73.38 -25.05 22.44
C PHE A 389 -74.36 -25.34 21.31
N GLU A 390 -74.70 -24.32 20.53
CA GLU A 390 -75.53 -24.41 19.33
C GLU A 390 -74.72 -23.93 18.11
N ASN A 391 -74.98 -24.54 16.95
CA ASN A 391 -74.32 -24.15 15.70
C ASN A 391 -75.17 -23.06 15.02
N MET A 392 -74.52 -22.03 14.48
CA MET A 392 -75.19 -20.79 14.08
C MET A 392 -76.08 -20.88 12.84
#